data_AF-A0A8C3P9T2-F1
#
_entry.id   AF-A0A8C3P9T2-F1
#
_cell.length_a   1.000
_cell.length_b   1.000
_cell.length_c   1.000
_cell.angle_alpha   90.00
_cell.angle_beta   90.00
_cell.angle_gamma   90.00
#
_symmetry.space_group_name_H-M   'P 1'
#
loop_
_entity.id
_entity.type
_entity.pdbx_description
1 polymer ?
#
loop_
_entity_poly.entity_id
_entity_poly.type
_entity_poly.pdbx_seq_one_letter_code
_entity_poly.pdbx_strand_id
1 'polypeptide(L)'
;KNYPGNESNCNSDNKISQVLFPLLYTVLFFVGIVMNGLAMRVFFQISSKSNFIIFLKNTVISDILMILTFPFKILSDAKMVPWALRGFVCQVSQVIFYFTMYISILFLGLITIDRYQKTARPFKTSSTSSLLGAKILSTVIWILMFILSLPNMILTNKKPTRKTVKKCAHLKSEFGLVWHEIVNYICQFIFWVNLVIIVVCYILITKELYKSYKRTRCTGKVSRKPVNIKVFIIIAVFFVCFVPFHFTRIPYTLSQTRDVFQCSAQNILFYIKESTLWLTSLNACLDPFIYFFLCKSFRKSLINMLHKRIKEQNNGDDNDETPM
;
A
#
# COMPACT_ATOMS: atom_id res chain seq x y z
N LYS A 1 37.93 28.83 17.00
CA LYS A 1 37.71 27.64 17.84
C LYS A 1 37.37 26.47 16.92
N ASN A 2 38.37 25.67 16.56
CA ASN A 2 38.21 24.48 15.74
C ASN A 2 37.71 23.34 16.63
N TYR A 3 36.48 22.89 16.41
CA TYR A 3 36.05 21.59 16.92
C TYR A 3 36.51 20.54 15.91
N PRO A 4 37.36 19.56 16.28
CA PRO A 4 37.59 18.41 15.43
C PRO A 4 36.28 17.63 15.39
N GLY A 5 35.57 17.74 14.28
CA GLY A 5 34.42 16.90 13.98
C GLY A 5 34.90 15.47 13.86
N ASN A 6 34.83 14.73 14.97
CA ASN A 6 34.96 13.29 14.95
C ASN A 6 33.86 12.79 14.00
N GLU A 7 34.21 12.31 12.81
CA GLU A 7 33.28 11.60 11.90
C GLU A 7 32.87 10.29 12.60
N SER A 8 32.03 10.40 13.62
CA SER A 8 31.36 9.27 14.23
C SER A 8 30.39 8.74 13.18
N ASN A 9 30.84 7.75 12.41
CA ASN A 9 29.99 6.95 11.54
C ASN A 9 28.83 6.43 12.38
N CYS A 10 27.67 7.08 12.30
CA CYS A 10 26.47 6.64 12.99
C CYS A 10 26.02 5.33 12.36
N ASN A 11 26.43 4.23 12.97
CA ASN A 11 26.24 2.89 12.45
C ASN A 11 25.21 2.21 13.34
N SER A 12 23.97 2.11 12.87
CA SER A 12 22.94 1.26 13.47
C SER A 12 23.25 -0.22 13.15
N ASP A 13 24.44 -0.71 13.48
CA ASP A 13 24.83 -2.12 13.24
C ASP A 13 24.24 -3.03 14.32
N ASN A 14 22.92 -2.99 14.46
CA ASN A 14 22.19 -3.88 15.32
C ASN A 14 21.86 -5.14 14.52
N LYS A 15 22.49 -6.26 14.91
CA LYS A 15 22.24 -7.58 14.29
C LYS A 15 20.75 -7.97 14.32
N ILE A 16 20.01 -7.47 15.32
CA ILE A 16 18.58 -7.73 15.50
C ILE A 16 17.75 -7.16 14.32
N SER A 17 17.99 -5.94 13.86
CA SER A 17 17.21 -5.34 12.75
C SER A 17 17.48 -6.02 11.41
N GLN A 18 18.70 -6.56 11.23
CA GLN A 18 19.12 -7.34 10.06
C GLN A 18 18.45 -8.72 9.98
N VAL A 19 17.78 -9.15 11.04
CA VAL A 19 17.03 -10.42 11.08
C VAL A 19 15.53 -10.15 11.17
N LEU A 20 15.11 -9.28 12.10
CA LEU A 20 13.71 -9.02 12.39
C LEU A 20 12.93 -8.48 11.18
N PHE A 21 13.38 -7.39 10.55
CA PHE A 21 12.65 -6.81 9.42
C PHE A 21 12.64 -7.71 8.19
N PRO A 22 13.76 -8.35 7.78
CA PRO A 22 13.74 -9.34 6.71
C PRO A 22 12.76 -10.50 6.96
N LEU A 23 12.70 -11.06 8.17
CA LEU A 23 11.72 -12.11 8.52
C LEU A 23 10.29 -11.60 8.39
N LEU A 24 10.00 -10.41 8.96
CA LEU A 24 8.68 -9.79 8.90
C LEU A 24 8.22 -9.50 7.47
N TYR A 25 9.12 -9.02 6.59
CA TYR A 25 8.82 -8.81 5.17
C TYR A 25 8.71 -10.12 4.38
N THR A 26 9.41 -11.17 4.79
CA THR A 26 9.27 -12.51 4.19
C THR A 26 7.86 -13.04 4.37
N VAL A 27 7.29 -12.89 5.57
CA VAL A 27 5.88 -13.23 5.83
C VAL A 27 4.93 -12.41 4.95
N LEU A 28 5.14 -11.08 4.87
CA LEU A 28 4.32 -10.23 4.00
C LEU A 28 4.43 -10.60 2.52
N PHE A 29 5.61 -11.02 2.06
CA PHE A 29 5.81 -11.42 0.68
C PHE A 29 4.97 -12.65 0.32
N PHE A 30 5.08 -13.72 1.10
CA PHE A 30 4.34 -14.96 0.83
C PHE A 30 2.82 -14.78 0.98
N VAL A 31 2.37 -14.11 2.05
CA VAL A 31 0.93 -13.85 2.23
C VAL A 31 0.42 -12.91 1.12
N GLY A 32 1.17 -11.85 0.85
CA GLY A 32 0.81 -10.83 -0.13
C GLY A 32 0.70 -11.39 -1.54
N ILE A 33 1.69 -12.16 -2.00
CA ILE A 33 1.71 -12.69 -3.37
C ILE A 33 0.58 -13.69 -3.61
N VAL A 34 0.27 -14.53 -2.62
CA VAL A 34 -0.83 -15.49 -2.69
C VAL A 34 -2.18 -14.77 -2.73
N MET A 35 -2.43 -13.87 -1.78
CA MET A 35 -3.72 -13.19 -1.64
C MET A 35 -3.98 -12.21 -2.80
N ASN A 36 -2.99 -11.41 -3.18
CA ASN A 36 -3.14 -10.48 -4.31
C ASN A 36 -3.07 -11.18 -5.67
N GLY A 37 -2.31 -12.27 -5.81
CA GLY A 37 -2.31 -13.08 -7.03
C GLY A 37 -3.68 -13.71 -7.29
N LEU A 38 -4.31 -14.26 -6.24
CA LEU A 38 -5.70 -14.73 -6.31
C LEU A 38 -6.66 -13.58 -6.65
N ALA A 39 -6.52 -12.43 -5.98
CA ALA A 39 -7.37 -11.28 -6.23
C ALA A 39 -7.25 -10.77 -7.67
N MET A 40 -6.02 -10.69 -8.20
CA MET A 40 -5.73 -10.33 -9.58
C MET A 40 -6.44 -11.29 -10.54
N ARG A 41 -6.28 -12.60 -10.37
CA ARG A 41 -6.95 -13.60 -11.21
C ARG A 41 -8.47 -13.41 -11.21
N VAL A 42 -9.08 -13.19 -10.05
CA VAL A 42 -10.54 -12.97 -9.92
C VAL A 42 -10.95 -11.66 -10.60
N PHE A 43 -10.28 -10.55 -10.33
CA PHE A 43 -10.69 -9.25 -10.86
C PHE A 43 -10.51 -9.15 -12.37
N PHE A 44 -9.48 -9.78 -12.94
CA PHE A 44 -9.27 -9.76 -14.38
C PHE A 44 -10.32 -10.58 -15.16
N GLN A 45 -10.99 -11.54 -14.51
CA GLN A 45 -12.18 -12.21 -15.06
C GLN A 45 -13.45 -11.35 -14.97
N ILE A 46 -13.48 -10.37 -14.05
CA ILE A 46 -14.64 -9.48 -13.86
C ILE A 46 -14.54 -8.31 -14.85
N SER A 47 -15.57 -8.14 -15.68
CA SER A 47 -15.69 -6.97 -16.56
C SER A 47 -15.76 -5.65 -15.78
N SER A 48 -15.04 -4.62 -16.23
CA SER A 48 -14.96 -3.31 -15.57
C SER A 48 -16.22 -2.45 -15.77
N LYS A 49 -17.37 -2.90 -15.24
CA LYS A 49 -18.68 -2.25 -15.40
C LYS A 49 -18.98 -1.14 -14.37
N SER A 50 -18.06 -0.84 -13.45
CA SER A 50 -18.21 0.24 -12.48
C SER A 50 -16.87 0.85 -12.09
N ASN A 51 -16.88 2.14 -11.72
CA ASN A 51 -15.70 2.88 -11.23
C ASN A 51 -15.00 2.12 -10.09
N PHE A 52 -15.79 1.60 -9.14
CA PHE A 52 -15.32 0.72 -8.07
C PHE A 52 -14.43 -0.43 -8.53
N ILE A 53 -14.82 -1.17 -9.58
CA ILE A 53 -14.03 -2.29 -10.10
C ILE A 53 -12.75 -1.79 -10.80
N ILE A 54 -12.80 -0.64 -11.46
CA ILE A 54 -11.62 -0.01 -12.08
C ILE A 54 -10.59 0.35 -11.01
N PHE A 55 -11.03 1.02 -9.94
CA PHE A 55 -10.13 1.40 -8.84
C PHE A 55 -9.56 0.17 -8.12
N LEU A 56 -10.40 -0.85 -7.82
CA LEU A 56 -9.93 -2.09 -7.22
C LEU A 56 -8.87 -2.83 -8.06
N LYS A 57 -9.04 -2.88 -9.39
CA LYS A 57 -8.02 -3.45 -10.28
C LYS A 57 -6.70 -2.71 -10.16
N ASN A 58 -6.75 -1.38 -10.13
CA ASN A 58 -5.54 -0.59 -9.96
C ASN A 58 -4.89 -0.79 -8.58
N THR A 59 -5.68 -0.88 -7.51
CA THR A 59 -5.16 -1.19 -6.17
C THR A 59 -4.45 -2.54 -6.13
N VAL A 60 -5.03 -3.58 -6.74
CA VAL A 60 -4.37 -4.89 -6.85
C VAL A 60 -3.08 -4.82 -7.66
N ILE A 61 -3.05 -4.04 -8.75
CA ILE A 61 -1.83 -3.86 -9.54
C ILE A 61 -0.75 -3.15 -8.72
N SER A 62 -1.09 -2.07 -8.00
CA SER A 62 -0.11 -1.37 -7.16
C SER A 62 0.37 -2.23 -6.00
N ASP A 63 -0.50 -3.00 -5.36
CA ASP A 63 -0.13 -3.91 -4.27
C ASP A 63 0.81 -5.03 -4.76
N ILE A 64 0.53 -5.65 -5.92
CA ILE A 64 1.43 -6.64 -6.53
C ILE A 64 2.79 -6.02 -6.82
N LEU A 65 2.84 -4.84 -7.46
CA LEU A 65 4.10 -4.17 -7.76
C LEU A 65 4.88 -3.83 -6.47
N MET A 66 4.19 -3.42 -5.40
CA MET A 66 4.81 -3.20 -4.10
C MET A 66 5.39 -4.50 -3.52
N ILE A 67 4.61 -5.59 -3.51
CA ILE A 67 5.01 -6.89 -2.98
C ILE A 67 6.24 -7.45 -3.72
N LEU A 68 6.30 -7.27 -5.04
CA LEU A 68 7.46 -7.68 -5.86
C LEU A 68 8.76 -6.96 -5.47
N THR A 69 8.70 -5.83 -4.75
CA THR A 69 9.89 -5.17 -4.20
C THR A 69 10.40 -5.77 -2.90
N PHE A 70 9.59 -6.58 -2.20
CA PHE A 70 9.94 -7.11 -0.88
C PHE A 70 11.16 -8.03 -0.90
N PRO A 71 11.34 -8.95 -1.86
CA PRO A 71 12.55 -9.79 -1.93
C PRO A 71 13.84 -8.96 -1.97
N PHE A 72 13.86 -7.87 -2.74
CA PHE A 72 15.02 -6.97 -2.81
C PHE A 72 15.27 -6.27 -1.47
N LYS A 73 14.21 -5.80 -0.80
CA LYS A 73 14.31 -5.21 0.55
C LYS A 73 14.84 -6.22 1.57
N ILE A 74 14.28 -7.43 1.60
CA ILE A 74 14.67 -8.53 2.50
C ILE A 74 16.17 -8.82 2.35
N LEU A 75 16.62 -9.07 1.12
CA LEU A 75 18.00 -9.41 0.82
C LEU A 75 18.98 -8.27 1.15
N SER A 76 18.59 -7.02 0.85
CA SER A 76 19.39 -5.83 1.15
C SER A 76 19.51 -5.57 2.65
N ASP A 77 18.41 -5.67 3.38
CA ASP A 77 18.35 -5.41 4.83
C ASP A 77 19.05 -6.53 5.63
N ALA A 78 18.96 -7.77 5.16
CA ALA A 78 19.73 -8.91 5.68
C ALA A 78 21.22 -8.87 5.33
N LYS A 79 21.64 -7.92 4.48
CA LYS A 79 23.02 -7.77 3.96
C LYS A 79 23.56 -9.04 3.28
N MET A 80 22.68 -9.85 2.71
CA MET A 80 23.02 -11.12 2.03
C MET A 80 23.40 -10.92 0.55
N VAL A 81 23.51 -9.67 0.09
CA VAL A 81 23.74 -9.34 -1.32
C VAL A 81 24.82 -8.30 -1.49
N PRO A 82 25.50 -8.27 -2.65
CA PRO A 82 26.54 -7.30 -2.93
C PRO A 82 26.04 -5.86 -2.79
N TRP A 83 26.96 -4.97 -2.41
CA TRP A 83 26.80 -3.51 -2.43
C TRP A 83 26.13 -2.95 -3.70
N ALA A 84 26.41 -3.49 -4.89
CA ALA A 84 25.76 -3.09 -6.13
C ALA A 84 24.24 -3.29 -6.08
N LEU A 85 23.76 -4.46 -5.62
CA LEU A 85 22.33 -4.74 -5.50
C LEU A 85 21.67 -3.88 -4.40
N ARG A 86 22.38 -3.59 -3.31
CA ARG A 86 21.90 -2.65 -2.27
C ARG A 86 21.75 -1.23 -2.83
N GLY A 87 22.67 -0.82 -3.71
CA GLY A 87 22.54 0.41 -4.49
C GLY A 87 21.29 0.41 -5.37
N PHE A 88 21.04 -0.67 -6.12
CA PHE A 88 19.82 -0.86 -6.92
C PHE A 88 18.55 -0.79 -6.06
N VAL A 89 18.58 -1.37 -4.86
CA VAL A 89 17.44 -1.30 -3.92
C VAL A 89 17.14 0.16 -3.57
N CYS A 90 18.14 0.96 -3.24
CA CYS A 90 17.95 2.39 -2.96
C CYS A 90 17.51 3.20 -4.18
N GLN A 91 18.07 2.92 -5.35
CA GLN A 91 17.85 3.68 -6.57
C GLN A 91 16.50 3.39 -7.21
N VAL A 92 16.08 2.12 -7.23
CA VAL A 92 14.92 1.66 -7.98
C VAL A 92 13.89 1.01 -7.06
N SER A 93 14.25 -0.08 -6.38
CA SER A 93 13.27 -0.91 -5.67
C SER A 93 12.52 -0.15 -4.56
N GLN A 94 13.22 0.63 -3.74
CA GLN A 94 12.63 1.44 -2.67
C GLN A 94 11.77 2.57 -3.24
N VAL A 95 12.18 3.14 -4.37
CA VAL A 95 11.37 4.18 -5.03
C VAL A 95 10.07 3.58 -5.55
N ILE A 96 10.12 2.41 -6.21
CA ILE A 96 8.91 1.66 -6.65
C ILE A 96 8.03 1.30 -5.45
N PHE A 97 8.61 0.86 -4.33
CA PHE A 97 7.87 0.57 -3.10
C PHE A 97 7.04 1.79 -2.65
N TYR A 98 7.65 2.97 -2.50
CA TYR A 98 6.93 4.15 -2.03
C TYR A 98 5.93 4.65 -3.07
N PHE A 99 6.34 4.66 -4.34
CA PHE A 99 5.50 5.01 -5.48
C PHE A 99 4.19 4.21 -5.50
N THR A 100 4.27 2.89 -5.40
CA THR A 100 3.11 1.98 -5.40
C THR A 100 2.28 2.11 -4.13
N MET A 101 2.90 2.30 -2.96
CA MET A 101 2.20 2.59 -1.70
C MET A 101 1.29 3.82 -1.81
N TYR A 102 1.79 4.93 -2.36
CA TYR A 102 0.98 6.15 -2.52
C TYR A 102 -0.12 6.00 -3.58
N ILE A 103 0.13 5.22 -4.62
CA ILE A 103 -0.91 4.86 -5.59
C ILE A 103 -2.03 4.07 -4.90
N SER A 104 -1.70 3.07 -4.09
CA SER A 104 -2.71 2.31 -3.31
C SER A 104 -3.52 3.24 -2.39
N ILE A 105 -2.87 4.17 -1.68
CA ILE A 105 -3.54 5.17 -0.83
C ILE A 105 -4.53 6.03 -1.63
N LEU A 106 -4.11 6.55 -2.80
CA LEU A 106 -4.97 7.36 -3.66
C LEU A 106 -6.20 6.57 -4.12
N PHE A 107 -6.02 5.31 -4.54
CA PHE A 107 -7.14 4.46 -4.95
C PHE A 107 -8.07 4.09 -3.78
N LEU A 108 -7.55 3.88 -2.56
CA LEU A 108 -8.40 3.68 -1.37
C LEU A 108 -9.30 4.89 -1.10
N GLY A 109 -8.79 6.11 -1.27
CA GLY A 109 -9.59 7.33 -1.21
C GLY A 109 -10.69 7.38 -2.28
N LEU A 110 -10.34 7.07 -3.54
CA LEU A 110 -11.31 7.04 -4.65
C LEU A 110 -12.38 5.95 -4.48
N ILE A 111 -12.00 4.77 -3.97
CA ILE A 111 -12.93 3.70 -3.62
C ILE A 111 -13.92 4.20 -2.55
N THR A 112 -13.42 4.89 -1.53
CA THR A 112 -14.25 5.43 -0.44
C THR A 112 -15.22 6.50 -0.95
N ILE A 113 -14.78 7.37 -1.87
CA ILE A 113 -15.65 8.34 -2.55
C ILE A 113 -16.74 7.64 -3.38
N ASP A 114 -16.40 6.64 -4.19
CA ASP A 114 -17.39 5.87 -4.97
C ASP A 114 -18.44 5.21 -4.05
N ARG A 115 -17.99 4.66 -2.92
CA ARG A 115 -18.88 4.07 -1.90
C ARG A 115 -19.83 5.11 -1.32
N TYR A 116 -19.33 6.28 -0.96
CA TYR A 116 -20.17 7.36 -0.47
C TYR A 116 -21.21 7.78 -1.51
N GLN A 117 -20.80 8.03 -2.75
CA GLN A 117 -21.71 8.43 -3.83
C GLN A 117 -22.84 7.42 -4.05
N LYS A 118 -22.53 6.11 -4.03
CA LYS A 118 -23.53 5.04 -4.17
C LYS A 118 -24.41 4.88 -2.93
N THR A 119 -23.89 5.15 -1.75
CA THR A 119 -24.69 5.13 -0.50
C THR A 119 -25.67 6.30 -0.49
N ALA A 120 -25.23 7.50 -0.89
CA ALA A 120 -26.06 8.69 -0.96
C ALA A 120 -27.07 8.67 -2.12
N ARG A 121 -26.74 7.98 -3.24
CA ARG A 121 -27.57 7.92 -4.45
C ARG A 121 -27.65 6.49 -5.01
N PRO A 122 -28.40 5.57 -4.36
CA PRO A 122 -28.39 4.14 -4.67
C PRO A 122 -28.92 3.78 -6.07
N PHE A 123 -29.71 4.64 -6.71
CA PHE A 123 -30.29 4.39 -8.04
C PHE A 123 -29.40 4.90 -9.20
N LYS A 124 -28.29 5.59 -8.92
CA LYS A 124 -27.41 6.09 -9.97
C LYS A 124 -26.43 5.00 -10.40
N THR A 125 -26.57 4.53 -11.63
CA THR A 125 -25.65 3.57 -12.26
C THR A 125 -24.43 4.29 -12.84
N SER A 126 -23.32 3.56 -13.02
CA SER A 126 -22.13 4.09 -13.70
C SER A 126 -22.42 4.25 -15.20
N SER A 127 -22.42 5.48 -15.70
CA SER A 127 -22.52 5.78 -17.14
C SER A 127 -21.19 5.55 -17.85
N THR A 128 -21.20 5.39 -19.17
CA THR A 128 -19.99 5.24 -20.00
C THR A 128 -19.00 6.39 -19.78
N SER A 129 -19.48 7.64 -19.71
CA SER A 129 -18.63 8.81 -19.43
C SER A 129 -18.01 8.75 -18.03
N SER A 130 -18.73 8.22 -17.03
CA SER A 130 -18.17 8.05 -15.68
C SER A 130 -17.07 6.98 -15.63
N LEU A 131 -17.22 5.90 -16.42
CA LEU A 131 -16.21 4.85 -16.54
C LEU A 131 -14.96 5.36 -17.26
N LEU A 132 -15.13 6.17 -18.30
CA LEU A 132 -14.02 6.83 -18.99
C LEU A 132 -13.28 7.79 -18.04
N GLY A 133 -14.02 8.59 -17.27
CA GLY A 133 -13.45 9.46 -16.24
C GLY A 133 -12.64 8.68 -15.19
N ALA A 134 -13.13 7.53 -14.72
CA ALA A 134 -12.39 6.67 -13.79
C ALA A 134 -11.10 6.11 -14.41
N LYS A 135 -11.10 5.73 -15.69
CA LYS A 135 -9.89 5.29 -16.40
C LYS A 135 -8.88 6.42 -16.55
N ILE A 136 -9.31 7.60 -17.03
CA ILE A 136 -8.45 8.77 -17.18
C ILE A 136 -7.83 9.15 -15.84
N LEU A 137 -8.64 9.25 -14.78
CA LEU A 137 -8.17 9.57 -13.44
C LEU A 137 -7.13 8.56 -12.94
N SER A 138 -7.37 7.25 -13.17
CA SER A 138 -6.42 6.20 -12.80
C SER A 138 -5.09 6.39 -13.55
N THR A 139 -5.13 6.62 -14.86
CA THR A 139 -3.93 6.86 -15.68
C THR A 139 -3.18 8.11 -15.23
N VAL A 140 -3.89 9.20 -14.92
CA VAL A 140 -3.29 10.44 -14.41
C VAL A 140 -2.55 10.20 -13.09
N ILE A 141 -3.15 9.43 -12.16
CA ILE A 141 -2.50 9.08 -10.88
C ILE A 141 -1.18 8.34 -11.14
N TRP A 142 -1.18 7.33 -12.01
CA TRP A 142 0.03 6.58 -12.37
C TRP A 142 1.12 7.49 -12.94
N ILE A 143 0.76 8.34 -13.92
CA ILE A 143 1.70 9.24 -14.59
C ILE A 143 2.28 10.27 -13.60
N LEU A 144 1.43 10.93 -12.82
CA LEU A 144 1.88 11.95 -11.86
C LEU A 144 2.83 11.35 -10.81
N MET A 145 2.45 10.20 -10.24
CA MET A 145 3.29 9.51 -9.26
C MET A 145 4.61 9.03 -9.88
N PHE A 146 4.61 8.63 -11.15
CA PHE A 146 5.82 8.24 -11.87
C PHE A 146 6.74 9.44 -12.10
N ILE A 147 6.20 10.58 -12.57
CA ILE A 147 6.95 11.83 -12.77
C ILE A 147 7.58 12.32 -11.46
N LEU A 148 6.88 12.24 -10.33
CA LEU A 148 7.43 12.60 -9.02
C LEU A 148 8.57 11.66 -8.58
N SER A 149 8.44 10.37 -8.90
CA SER A 149 9.36 9.31 -8.47
C SER A 149 10.62 9.21 -9.34
N LEU A 150 10.51 9.51 -10.63
CA LEU A 150 11.58 9.32 -11.62
C LEU A 150 12.85 10.12 -11.30
N PRO A 151 12.80 11.43 -10.95
CA PRO A 151 14.01 12.16 -10.57
C PRO A 151 14.62 11.60 -9.28
N ASN A 152 13.81 11.06 -8.37
CA ASN A 152 14.33 10.38 -7.18
C ASN A 152 15.18 9.14 -7.53
N MET A 153 14.85 8.43 -8.62
CA MET A 153 15.68 7.33 -9.14
C MET A 153 16.93 7.86 -9.84
N ILE A 154 16.77 8.83 -10.76
CA ILE A 154 17.88 9.37 -11.57
C ILE A 154 18.93 10.07 -10.69
N LEU A 155 18.50 10.81 -9.68
CA LEU A 155 19.38 11.57 -8.78
C LEU A 155 20.02 10.70 -7.68
N THR A 156 19.72 9.40 -7.65
CA THR A 156 20.46 8.41 -6.85
C THR A 156 21.61 7.87 -7.70
N ASN A 157 22.60 8.71 -7.97
CA ASN A 157 23.65 8.50 -8.97
C ASN A 157 25.08 8.42 -8.41
N LYS A 158 25.28 8.50 -7.08
CA LYS A 158 26.61 8.29 -6.48
C LYS A 158 26.95 6.79 -6.52
N LYS A 159 28.24 6.46 -6.67
CA LYS A 159 28.68 5.05 -6.77
C LYS A 159 28.34 4.26 -5.50
N PRO A 160 27.77 3.05 -5.62
CA PRO A 160 27.52 2.19 -4.47
C PRO A 160 28.85 1.67 -3.91
N THR A 161 29.15 2.05 -2.66
CA THR A 161 30.31 1.62 -1.88
C THR A 161 29.87 1.01 -0.56
N ARG A 162 30.74 0.26 0.15
CA ARG A 162 30.42 -0.27 1.50
C ARG A 162 29.97 0.83 2.47
N LYS A 163 30.48 2.05 2.30
CA LYS A 163 30.11 3.23 3.10
C LYS A 163 28.80 3.87 2.64
N THR A 164 28.61 4.06 1.32
CA THR A 164 27.43 4.77 0.80
C THR A 164 26.15 3.94 0.83
N VAL A 165 26.22 2.61 0.72
CA VAL A 165 25.00 1.74 0.77
C VAL A 165 24.43 1.55 2.18
N LYS A 166 25.04 2.13 3.22
CA LYS A 166 24.50 2.11 4.57
C LYS A 166 23.21 2.93 4.68
N LYS A 167 23.11 4.02 3.91
CA LYS A 167 21.96 4.92 3.89
C LYS A 167 21.67 5.30 2.44
N CYS A 168 20.43 5.12 1.98
CA CYS A 168 20.07 5.52 0.61
C CYS A 168 20.30 7.02 0.34
N ALA A 169 20.25 7.88 1.38
CA ALA A 169 20.60 9.29 1.27
C ALA A 169 22.05 9.50 0.78
N HIS A 170 23.00 8.67 1.21
CA HIS A 170 24.41 8.81 0.80
C HIS A 170 24.65 8.43 -0.67
N LEU A 171 23.69 7.77 -1.33
CA LEU A 171 23.73 7.47 -2.77
C LEU A 171 23.14 8.61 -3.63
N LYS A 172 22.52 9.62 -3.02
CA LYS A 172 21.89 10.75 -3.72
C LYS A 172 22.87 11.90 -3.93
N SER A 173 22.76 12.58 -5.07
CA SER A 173 23.39 13.89 -5.27
C SER A 173 22.80 14.95 -4.33
N GLU A 174 23.45 16.10 -4.20
CA GLU A 174 22.95 17.21 -3.38
C GLU A 174 21.53 17.64 -3.81
N PHE A 175 21.33 17.80 -5.12
CA PHE A 175 20.00 18.05 -5.67
C PHE A 175 19.03 16.87 -5.44
N GLY A 176 19.53 15.63 -5.47
CA GLY A 176 18.76 14.44 -5.15
C GLY A 176 18.24 14.40 -3.71
N LEU A 177 19.00 14.92 -2.74
CA LEU A 177 18.56 15.04 -1.34
C LEU A 177 17.44 16.07 -1.20
N VAL A 178 17.59 17.24 -1.84
CA VAL A 178 16.56 18.29 -1.85
C VAL A 178 15.28 17.78 -2.52
N TRP A 179 15.39 17.15 -3.69
CA TRP A 179 14.24 16.56 -4.37
C TRP A 179 13.59 15.44 -3.53
N HIS A 180 14.39 14.61 -2.87
CA HIS A 180 13.88 13.59 -1.95
C HIS A 180 13.04 14.22 -0.83
N GLU A 181 13.52 15.29 -0.21
CA GLU A 181 12.79 16.01 0.83
C GLU A 181 11.47 16.61 0.29
N ILE A 182 11.51 17.29 -0.86
CA ILE A 182 10.32 17.86 -1.52
C ILE A 182 9.27 16.78 -1.81
N VAL A 183 9.67 15.67 -2.42
CA VAL A 183 8.75 14.57 -2.73
C VAL A 183 8.14 13.99 -1.46
N ASN A 184 8.92 13.84 -0.37
CA ASN A 184 8.37 13.38 0.90
C ASN A 184 7.31 14.35 1.46
N TYR A 185 7.49 15.67 1.34
CA TYR A 185 6.46 16.64 1.72
C TYR A 185 5.20 16.56 0.84
N ILE A 186 5.35 16.41 -0.48
CA ILE A 186 4.22 16.24 -1.41
C ILE A 186 3.44 14.96 -1.08
N CYS A 187 4.15 13.85 -0.92
CA CYS A 187 3.60 12.56 -0.51
C CYS A 187 2.85 12.65 0.83
N GLN A 188 3.39 13.40 1.78
CA GLN A 188 2.77 13.64 3.07
C GLN A 188 1.48 14.44 2.94
N PHE A 189 1.49 15.51 2.13
CA PHE A 189 0.29 16.29 1.81
C PHE A 189 -0.80 15.42 1.16
N ILE A 190 -0.43 14.59 0.17
CA ILE A 190 -1.33 13.63 -0.48
C ILE A 190 -2.00 12.73 0.56
N PHE A 191 -1.21 12.15 1.48
CA PHE A 191 -1.74 11.28 2.52
C PHE A 191 -2.74 11.99 3.43
N TRP A 192 -2.41 13.16 3.97
CA TRP A 192 -3.30 13.87 4.91
C TRP A 192 -4.60 14.31 4.24
N VAL A 193 -4.54 14.79 2.99
CA VAL A 193 -5.73 15.10 2.20
C VAL A 193 -6.59 13.85 1.99
N ASN A 194 -5.96 12.72 1.62
CA ASN A 194 -6.67 11.46 1.42
C ASN A 194 -7.31 10.94 2.72
N LEU A 195 -6.61 11.04 3.85
CA LEU A 195 -7.14 10.69 5.17
C LEU A 195 -8.37 11.52 5.51
N VAL A 196 -8.32 12.84 5.31
CA VAL A 196 -9.48 13.74 5.54
C VAL A 196 -10.66 13.31 4.66
N ILE A 197 -10.43 13.05 3.38
CA ILE A 197 -11.46 12.56 2.44
C ILE A 197 -12.09 11.26 2.96
N ILE A 198 -11.27 10.29 3.36
CA ILE A 198 -11.73 9.00 3.88
C ILE A 198 -12.60 9.20 5.13
N VAL A 199 -12.12 9.97 6.10
CA VAL A 199 -12.83 10.25 7.37
C VAL A 199 -14.18 10.92 7.09
N VAL A 200 -14.19 11.99 6.29
CA VAL A 200 -15.43 12.72 5.96
C VAL A 200 -16.41 11.79 5.23
N CYS A 201 -15.95 11.05 4.21
CA CYS A 201 -16.82 10.13 3.48
C CYS A 201 -17.42 9.06 4.41
N TYR A 202 -16.65 8.50 5.34
CA TYR A 202 -17.17 7.49 6.26
C TYR A 202 -18.12 8.05 7.32
N ILE A 203 -17.91 9.27 7.81
CA ILE A 203 -18.88 9.97 8.65
C ILE A 203 -20.20 10.13 7.89
N LEU A 204 -20.14 10.58 6.63
CA LEU A 204 -21.33 10.77 5.80
C LEU A 204 -22.04 9.44 5.46
N ILE A 205 -21.29 8.38 5.14
CA ILE A 205 -21.82 7.02 4.95
C ILE A 205 -22.55 6.57 6.22
N THR A 206 -21.94 6.73 7.39
CA THR A 206 -22.53 6.32 8.67
C THR A 206 -23.82 7.10 8.96
N LYS A 207 -23.81 8.42 8.73
CA LYS A 207 -25.01 9.27 8.86
C LYS A 207 -26.14 8.83 7.94
N GLU A 208 -25.86 8.56 6.66
CA GLU A 208 -26.88 8.15 5.70
C GLU A 208 -27.43 6.76 6.02
N LEU A 209 -26.57 5.82 6.44
CA LEU A 209 -26.99 4.50 6.91
C LEU A 209 -27.89 4.60 8.15
N TYR A 210 -27.55 5.46 9.11
CA TYR A 210 -28.38 5.70 10.29
C TYR A 210 -29.74 6.33 9.95
N LYS A 211 -29.75 7.30 9.04
CA LYS A 211 -30.98 7.93 8.53
C LYS A 211 -31.88 6.91 7.82
N SER A 212 -31.30 6.09 6.95
CA SER A 212 -32.00 5.00 6.27
C SER A 212 -32.60 3.99 7.26
N TYR A 213 -31.83 3.59 8.27
CA TYR A 213 -32.27 2.71 9.35
C TYR A 213 -33.45 3.30 10.14
N LYS A 214 -33.39 4.58 10.53
CA LYS A 214 -34.49 5.27 11.22
C LYS A 214 -35.76 5.27 10.37
N ARG A 215 -35.65 5.54 9.06
CA ARG A 215 -36.79 5.53 8.13
C ARG A 215 -37.43 4.14 8.02
N THR A 216 -36.64 3.07 7.93
CA THR A 216 -37.16 1.69 7.87
C THR A 216 -37.84 1.26 9.18
N ARG A 217 -37.29 1.67 10.34
CA ARG A 217 -37.90 1.41 11.65
C ARG A 217 -39.26 2.08 11.80
N CYS A 218 -39.40 3.33 11.34
CA CYS A 218 -40.70 4.03 11.34
C CYS A 218 -41.75 3.34 10.44
N THR A 219 -41.33 2.60 9.41
CA THR A 219 -42.25 1.85 8.53
C THR A 219 -42.63 0.45 9.05
N GLY A 220 -42.35 0.13 10.32
CA GLY A 220 -42.76 -1.15 10.95
C GLY A 220 -41.98 -2.40 10.50
N LYS A 221 -41.07 -2.28 9.52
CA LYS A 221 -40.19 -3.39 9.10
C LYS A 221 -39.03 -3.54 10.08
N VAL A 222 -39.16 -4.46 11.04
CA VAL A 222 -38.09 -4.85 11.97
C VAL A 222 -37.02 -5.63 11.22
N SER A 223 -36.15 -4.94 10.48
CA SER A 223 -34.85 -5.51 10.13
C SER A 223 -33.81 -4.95 11.09
N ARG A 224 -33.38 -5.75 12.07
CA ARG A 224 -32.12 -5.54 12.80
C ARG A 224 -30.98 -5.67 11.79
N LYS A 225 -30.74 -4.64 10.98
CA LYS A 225 -29.48 -4.55 10.24
C LYS A 225 -28.45 -4.06 11.25
N PRO A 226 -27.46 -4.89 11.64
CA PRO A 226 -26.41 -4.41 12.51
C PRO A 226 -25.75 -3.20 11.83
N VAL A 227 -25.49 -2.15 12.61
CA VAL A 227 -24.52 -1.10 12.23
C VAL A 227 -23.33 -1.83 11.61
N ASN A 228 -22.94 -1.46 10.39
CA ASN A 228 -21.97 -2.22 9.61
C ASN A 228 -20.59 -2.18 10.31
N ILE A 229 -20.36 -3.06 11.29
CA ILE A 229 -19.09 -3.24 12.00
C ILE A 229 -17.93 -3.38 11.01
N LYS A 230 -18.20 -3.97 9.84
CA LYS A 230 -17.29 -4.09 8.70
C LYS A 230 -16.71 -2.76 8.24
N VAL A 231 -17.51 -1.69 8.21
CA VAL A 231 -17.06 -0.34 7.84
C VAL A 231 -16.08 0.22 8.88
N PHE A 232 -16.37 0.03 10.16
CA PHE A 232 -15.50 0.48 11.24
C PHE A 232 -14.15 -0.26 11.24
N ILE A 233 -14.16 -1.57 11.01
CA ILE A 233 -12.92 -2.37 10.91
C ILE A 233 -12.03 -1.85 9.78
N ILE A 234 -12.60 -1.56 8.59
CA ILE A 234 -11.83 -1.05 7.45
C ILE A 234 -11.18 0.30 7.77
N ILE A 235 -11.90 1.19 8.46
CA ILE A 235 -11.37 2.47 8.91
C ILE A 235 -10.24 2.26 9.92
N ALA A 236 -10.48 1.43 10.94
CA ALA A 236 -9.48 1.14 11.97
C ALA A 236 -8.19 0.58 11.37
N VAL A 237 -8.30 -0.34 10.41
CA VAL A 237 -7.15 -0.88 9.65
C VAL A 237 -6.39 0.24 8.93
N PHE A 238 -7.08 1.14 8.22
CA PHE A 238 -6.42 2.25 7.53
C PHE A 238 -5.65 3.17 8.51
N PHE A 239 -6.28 3.54 9.62
CA PHE A 239 -5.64 4.38 10.64
C PHE A 239 -4.41 3.71 11.25
N VAL A 240 -4.56 2.46 11.70
CA VAL A 240 -3.47 1.71 12.33
C VAL A 240 -2.32 1.47 11.34
N CYS A 241 -2.62 1.16 10.07
CA CYS A 241 -1.60 0.85 9.07
C CYS A 241 -0.84 2.09 8.59
N PHE A 242 -1.52 3.19 8.29
CA PHE A 242 -0.89 4.31 7.58
C PHE A 242 -0.49 5.49 8.45
N VAL A 243 -1.29 5.88 9.44
CA VAL A 243 -1.08 7.12 10.21
C VAL A 243 0.25 7.13 10.96
N PRO A 244 0.67 6.04 11.67
CA PRO A 244 1.94 6.02 12.38
C PRO A 244 3.14 6.29 11.47
N PHE A 245 3.19 5.67 10.29
CA PHE A 245 4.29 5.86 9.34
C PHE A 245 4.38 7.31 8.88
N HIS A 246 3.24 7.89 8.50
CA HIS A 246 3.23 9.25 7.96
C HIS A 246 3.67 10.26 9.03
N PHE A 247 3.25 10.15 10.29
CA PHE A 247 3.77 11.01 11.37
C PHE A 247 5.30 10.94 11.51
N THR A 248 5.88 9.75 11.35
CA THR A 248 7.31 9.51 11.58
C THR A 248 8.18 9.81 10.35
N ARG A 249 7.57 9.92 9.18
CA ARG A 249 8.28 10.04 7.90
C ARG A 249 9.08 11.33 7.76
N ILE A 250 8.50 12.47 8.13
CA ILE A 250 9.19 13.77 8.01
C ILE A 250 10.38 13.86 8.97
N PRO A 251 10.23 13.59 10.29
CA PRO A 251 11.37 13.56 11.20
C PRO A 251 12.49 12.61 10.75
N TYR A 252 12.12 11.40 10.28
CA TYR A 252 13.11 10.46 9.75
C TYR A 252 13.83 11.02 8.51
N THR A 253 13.10 11.60 7.55
CA THR A 253 13.71 12.17 6.34
C THR A 253 14.70 13.27 6.68
N LEU A 254 14.33 14.21 7.56
CA LEU A 254 15.21 15.28 8.02
C LEU A 254 16.47 14.74 8.72
N SER A 255 16.34 13.64 9.48
CA SER A 255 17.49 12.97 10.12
C SER A 255 18.47 12.32 9.15
N GLN A 256 18.05 12.09 7.90
CA GLN A 256 18.88 11.48 6.86
C GLN A 256 19.40 12.50 5.84
N THR A 257 18.73 13.65 5.67
CA THR A 257 19.11 14.69 4.72
C THR A 257 19.87 15.86 5.35
N ARG A 258 19.86 15.98 6.69
CA ARG A 258 20.47 17.10 7.41
C ARG A 258 21.37 16.62 8.56
N ASP A 259 22.50 17.30 8.76
CA ASP A 259 23.49 16.98 9.80
C ASP A 259 23.19 17.62 11.17
N VAL A 260 21.91 17.72 11.54
CA VAL A 260 21.46 18.36 12.79
C VAL A 260 21.03 17.37 13.88
N PHE A 261 20.97 16.08 13.56
CA PHE A 261 20.48 15.04 14.48
C PHE A 261 21.63 14.23 15.07
N GLN A 262 21.60 14.03 16.40
CA GLN A 262 22.51 13.11 17.08
C GLN A 262 22.28 11.65 16.64
N CYS A 263 23.31 10.82 16.75
CA CYS A 263 23.25 9.42 16.28
C CYS A 263 22.18 8.57 17.00
N SER A 264 21.98 8.78 18.30
CA SER A 264 20.92 8.10 19.07
C SER A 264 19.54 8.39 18.51
N ALA A 265 19.25 9.66 18.19
CA ALA A 265 17.99 10.09 17.59
C ALA A 265 17.81 9.49 16.17
N GLN A 266 18.85 9.48 15.35
CA GLN A 266 18.79 8.84 14.02
C GLN A 266 18.46 7.35 14.12
N ASN A 267 19.06 6.63 15.07
CA ASN A 267 18.79 5.21 15.31
C ASN A 267 17.34 4.97 15.76
N ILE A 268 16.83 5.77 16.70
CA ILE A 268 15.44 5.66 17.19
C ILE A 268 14.46 5.92 16.04
N LEU A 269 14.68 6.99 15.27
CA LEU A 269 13.85 7.32 14.13
C LEU A 269 13.87 6.23 13.06
N PHE A 270 15.02 5.59 12.83
CA PHE A 270 15.13 4.44 11.94
C PHE A 270 14.23 3.28 12.39
N TYR A 271 14.29 2.88 13.66
CA TYR A 271 13.46 1.79 14.18
C TYR A 271 11.97 2.10 14.13
N ILE A 272 11.59 3.30 14.53
CA ILE A 272 10.20 3.75 14.47
C ILE A 272 9.72 3.75 13.01
N LYS A 273 10.53 4.29 12.09
CA LYS A 273 10.20 4.32 10.66
C LYS A 273 10.08 2.93 10.06
N GLU A 274 11.00 2.00 10.33
CA GLU A 274 10.94 0.65 9.77
C GLU A 274 9.76 -0.15 10.34
N SER A 275 9.47 0.00 11.64
CA SER A 275 8.33 -0.66 12.28
C SER A 275 7.00 -0.16 11.74
N THR A 276 6.84 1.16 11.63
CA THR A 276 5.61 1.75 11.08
C THR A 276 5.47 1.52 9.57
N LEU A 277 6.59 1.48 8.82
CA LEU A 277 6.59 1.13 7.41
C LEU A 277 6.17 -0.32 7.16
N TRP A 278 6.61 -1.26 8.00
CA TRP A 278 6.13 -2.64 7.95
C TRP A 278 4.62 -2.69 8.21
N LEU A 279 4.14 -1.95 9.20
CA LEU A 279 2.71 -1.85 9.52
C LEU A 279 1.90 -1.24 8.35
N THR A 280 2.46 -0.26 7.63
CA THR A 280 1.88 0.24 6.38
C THR A 280 1.88 -0.81 5.27
N SER A 281 2.95 -1.58 5.14
CA SER A 281 3.09 -2.64 4.13
C SER A 281 2.09 -3.78 4.33
N LEU A 282 1.69 -4.03 5.58
CA LEU A 282 0.66 -5.01 5.92
C LEU A 282 -0.69 -4.70 5.23
N ASN A 283 -0.98 -3.43 4.91
CA ASN A 283 -2.22 -3.07 4.23
C ASN A 283 -2.42 -3.82 2.91
N ALA A 284 -1.37 -4.01 2.11
CA ALA A 284 -1.48 -4.78 0.86
C ALA A 284 -1.92 -6.23 1.08
N CYS A 285 -1.65 -6.82 2.25
CA CYS A 285 -2.14 -8.15 2.61
C CYS A 285 -3.59 -8.12 3.13
N LEU A 286 -4.03 -6.99 3.69
CA LEU A 286 -5.38 -6.81 4.24
C LEU A 286 -6.40 -6.41 3.16
N ASP A 287 -5.96 -5.80 2.07
CA ASP A 287 -6.78 -5.36 0.94
C ASP A 287 -7.66 -6.48 0.35
N PRO A 288 -7.16 -7.70 0.08
CA PRO A 288 -8.00 -8.83 -0.34
C PRO A 288 -9.14 -9.19 0.63
N PHE A 289 -8.94 -9.03 1.94
CA PHE A 289 -10.01 -9.21 2.92
C PHE A 289 -11.06 -8.10 2.79
N ILE A 290 -10.60 -6.86 2.62
CA ILE A 290 -11.46 -5.71 2.35
C ILE A 290 -12.31 -5.98 1.09
N TYR A 291 -11.73 -6.54 0.03
CA TYR A 291 -12.45 -6.87 -1.21
C TYR A 291 -13.51 -7.95 -0.99
N PHE A 292 -13.19 -8.99 -0.24
CA PHE A 292 -14.16 -10.04 0.12
C PHE A 292 -15.37 -9.44 0.86
N PHE A 293 -15.14 -8.54 1.81
CA PHE A 293 -16.23 -7.90 2.55
C PHE A 293 -17.02 -6.87 1.72
N LEU A 294 -16.35 -6.08 0.87
CA LEU A 294 -16.95 -4.97 0.13
C LEU A 294 -17.54 -5.34 -1.23
N CYS A 295 -17.00 -6.35 -1.91
CA CYS A 295 -17.32 -6.64 -3.32
C CYS A 295 -18.10 -7.95 -3.47
N LYS A 296 -19.40 -7.86 -3.78
CA LYS A 296 -20.25 -9.03 -4.08
C LYS A 296 -19.79 -9.77 -5.35
N SER A 297 -19.40 -9.03 -6.39
CA SER A 297 -18.94 -9.63 -7.65
C SER A 297 -17.65 -10.43 -7.46
N PHE A 298 -16.74 -9.92 -6.63
CA PHE A 298 -15.52 -10.64 -6.23
C PHE A 298 -15.87 -11.96 -5.55
N ARG A 299 -16.73 -11.92 -4.52
CA ARG A 299 -17.18 -13.13 -3.82
C ARG A 299 -17.81 -14.16 -4.75
N LYS A 300 -18.74 -13.74 -5.61
CA LYS A 300 -19.42 -14.64 -6.57
C LYS A 300 -18.41 -15.28 -7.53
N SER A 301 -17.50 -14.49 -8.09
CA SER A 301 -16.49 -14.98 -9.03
C SER A 301 -15.47 -15.90 -8.36
N LEU A 302 -15.07 -15.60 -7.12
CA LEU A 302 -14.17 -16.45 -6.33
C LEU A 302 -14.82 -17.81 -6.02
N ILE A 303 -16.07 -17.82 -5.54
CA ILE A 303 -16.80 -19.07 -5.25
C ILE A 303 -16.96 -19.90 -6.52
N ASN A 304 -17.34 -19.28 -7.65
CA ASN A 304 -17.46 -19.99 -8.92
C ASN A 304 -16.13 -20.60 -9.38
N MET A 305 -15.01 -19.89 -9.18
CA MET A 305 -13.68 -20.39 -9.52
C MET A 305 -13.28 -21.59 -8.63
N LEU A 306 -13.57 -21.52 -7.33
CA LEU A 306 -13.31 -22.62 -6.40
C LEU A 306 -14.16 -23.85 -6.72
N HIS A 307 -15.46 -23.67 -6.99
CA HIS A 307 -16.35 -24.76 -7.40
C HIS A 307 -15.87 -25.43 -8.70
N LYS A 308 -15.40 -24.63 -9.68
CA LYS A 308 -14.86 -25.18 -10.92
C LYS A 308 -13.62 -26.04 -10.67
N ARG A 309 -12.69 -25.58 -9.82
CA ARG A 309 -11.49 -26.34 -9.46
C ARG A 309 -11.81 -27.64 -8.71
N ILE A 310 -12.75 -27.61 -7.76
CA ILE A 310 -13.19 -28.80 -7.04
C ILE A 310 -13.79 -29.81 -8.02
N LYS A 311 -14.63 -29.35 -8.96
CA LYS A 311 -15.19 -30.22 -10.00
C LYS A 311 -14.13 -30.80 -10.94
N GLU A 312 -13.13 -30.01 -11.32
CA GLU A 312 -11.99 -30.46 -12.14
C GLU A 312 -11.11 -31.47 -11.41
N GLN A 313 -10.93 -31.35 -10.08
CA GLN A 313 -10.20 -32.35 -9.26
C GLN A 313 -10.99 -33.65 -9.11
N ASN A 314 -12.29 -33.59 -8.78
CA ASN A 314 -13.10 -34.79 -8.63
C ASN A 314 -13.22 -35.60 -9.94
N ASN A 315 -13.34 -34.91 -11.09
CA ASN A 315 -13.32 -35.57 -12.40
C ASN A 315 -11.92 -36.09 -12.80
N GLY A 316 -10.86 -35.64 -12.14
CA GLY A 316 -9.49 -36.11 -12.36
C GLY A 316 -9.22 -37.43 -11.63
N ASP A 317 -9.70 -37.55 -10.39
CA ASP A 317 -9.58 -38.78 -9.59
C ASP A 317 -10.46 -39.92 -10.14
N ASP A 318 -11.67 -39.64 -10.66
CA ASP A 318 -12.55 -40.66 -11.26
C ASP A 318 -11.97 -41.32 -12.54
N ASN A 319 -10.98 -40.70 -13.20
CA ASN A 319 -10.35 -41.26 -14.41
C ASN A 319 -9.06 -42.06 -14.13
N ASP A 320 -8.54 -42.03 -12.89
CA ASP A 320 -7.35 -42.80 -12.48
C ASP A 320 -7.71 -44.11 -11.74
N GLU A 321 -9.02 -44.35 -11.50
CA GLU A 321 -9.55 -45.57 -10.87
C GLU A 321 -10.07 -46.63 -11.86
N THR A 322 -9.70 -46.61 -13.14
CA THR A 322 -9.99 -47.75 -14.04
C THR A 322 -8.92 -48.84 -13.86
N PRO A 323 -9.18 -49.98 -13.17
CA PRO A 323 -8.24 -51.08 -13.13
C PRO A 323 -8.37 -51.89 -14.43
N MET A 324 -7.23 -52.37 -14.90
CA MET A 324 -7.08 -53.25 -16.07
C MET A 324 -7.85 -54.57 -15.94
#